data_AF-A0AAN5BTQ5-F1
#
_entry.id   AF-A0AAN5BTQ5-F1
#
_cell.length_a   1.000
_cell.length_b   1.000
_cell.length_c   1.000
_cell.angle_alpha   90.00
_cell.angle_beta   90.00
_cell.angle_gamma   90.00
#
_symmetry.space_group_name_H-M   'P 1'
#
loop_
_entity.id
_entity.type
_entity.pdbx_description
1 polymer ?
#
loop_
_entity_poly.entity_id
_entity_poly.type
_entity_poly.pdbx_seq_one_letter_code
_entity_poly.pdbx_strand_id
1 'polypeptide(L)'
;MEHPKATPSHYRFKLMPEFFVNYHEIARQSPNSKVTTQPSLGLIDQPYSETTNTQPDAEPKKPWERFAAYIRELNTENPDRVTYKVLYLTRHGLGVHNVFEAKVGKEAWNVSYGTPSFHPVYDVTDKTRATGPTSTETVPSLG
;
A
#
# COMPACT_ATOMS: atom_id res chain seq x y z
N MET A 1 33.41 25.70 25.05
CA MET A 1 32.70 25.75 23.76
C MET A 1 31.24 25.47 24.05
N GLU A 2 30.39 26.49 24.02
CA GLU A 2 28.93 26.30 24.14
C GLU A 2 28.37 25.92 22.77
N HIS A 3 27.56 24.85 22.74
CA HIS A 3 26.81 24.48 21.55
C HIS A 3 25.58 25.40 21.42
N PRO A 4 25.25 25.89 20.22
CA PRO A 4 24.06 26.68 20.02
C PRO A 4 22.82 25.86 20.39
N LYS A 5 22.02 26.40 21.29
CA LYS A 5 20.75 25.82 21.73
C LYS A 5 19.78 25.86 20.54
N ALA A 6 19.30 24.70 20.11
CA ALA A 6 18.38 24.60 18.98
C ALA A 6 17.13 25.45 19.23
N THR A 7 16.80 26.33 18.27
CA THR A 7 15.58 27.11 18.29
C THR A 7 14.39 26.19 17.99
N PRO A 8 13.31 26.19 18.79
CA PRO A 8 12.12 25.41 18.49
C PRO A 8 11.52 25.84 17.15
N SER A 9 11.38 24.91 16.21
CA SER A 9 10.60 25.14 14.99
C SER A 9 9.18 24.60 15.18
N HIS A 10 8.19 25.43 14.88
CA HIS A 10 6.78 25.05 14.93
C HIS A 10 6.26 24.83 13.51
N TYR A 11 5.87 23.60 13.20
CA TYR A 11 5.21 23.27 11.93
C TYR A 11 3.69 23.34 12.11
N ARG A 12 3.02 24.00 11.16
CA ARG A 12 1.56 23.97 11.05
C ARG A 12 1.18 23.10 9.86
N PHE A 13 0.42 22.04 10.12
CA PHE A 13 -0.11 21.19 9.07
C PHE A 13 -1.54 21.61 8.73
N LYS A 14 -1.85 21.64 7.43
CA LYS A 14 -3.20 21.87 6.91
C LYS A 14 -3.48 20.81 5.85
N LEU A 15 -4.64 20.18 5.94
CA LEU A 15 -5.11 19.29 4.90
C LEU A 15 -5.57 20.10 3.69
N MET A 16 -5.18 19.65 2.50
CA MET A 16 -5.66 20.18 1.24
C MET A 16 -6.76 19.24 0.74
N PRO A 17 -8.05 19.65 0.79
CA PRO A 17 -9.15 18.83 0.30
C PRO A 17 -9.15 18.79 -1.25
N GLU A 18 -10.15 18.14 -1.83
CA GLU A 18 -10.44 18.12 -3.28
C GLU A 18 -9.48 17.35 -4.20
N PHE A 19 -8.32 16.89 -3.73
CA PHE A 19 -7.42 16.06 -4.55
C PHE A 19 -7.68 14.56 -4.43
N PHE A 20 -8.21 14.14 -3.29
CA PHE A 20 -8.47 12.72 -2.98
C PHE A 20 -9.93 12.52 -2.59
N VAL A 21 -10.48 11.36 -2.96
CA VAL A 21 -11.80 10.91 -2.54
C VAL A 21 -11.88 10.88 -1.01
N ASN A 22 -12.92 11.50 -0.44
CA ASN A 22 -13.17 11.48 0.99
C ASN A 22 -13.78 10.15 1.42
N TYR A 23 -12.94 9.13 1.55
CA TYR A 23 -13.37 7.79 1.95
C TYR A 23 -13.93 7.72 3.37
N HIS A 24 -13.53 8.64 4.26
CA HIS A 24 -14.12 8.74 5.59
C HIS A 24 -15.62 9.05 5.50
N GLU A 25 -16.00 10.02 4.67
CA GLU A 25 -17.40 10.39 4.47
C GLU A 25 -18.20 9.28 3.76
N ILE A 26 -17.62 8.63 2.74
CA ILE A 26 -18.25 7.50 2.06
C ILE A 26 -18.50 6.34 3.04
N ALA A 27 -17.52 6.00 3.88
CA ALA A 27 -17.66 4.94 4.88
C ALA A 27 -18.71 5.31 5.95
N ARG A 28 -18.79 6.58 6.35
CA ARG A 28 -19.81 7.07 7.29
C ARG A 28 -21.23 6.91 6.75
N GLN A 29 -21.43 7.16 5.46
CA GLN A 29 -22.74 7.04 4.81
C GLN A 29 -23.14 5.58 4.53
N SER A 30 -22.16 4.68 4.44
CA SER A 30 -22.38 3.26 4.14
C SER A 30 -21.54 2.36 5.06
N PRO A 31 -21.88 2.25 6.36
CA PRO A 31 -21.03 1.59 7.36
C PRO A 31 -20.78 0.10 7.11
N ASN A 32 -21.63 -0.55 6.31
CA ASN A 32 -21.52 -1.97 5.97
C ASN A 32 -21.01 -2.23 4.56
N SER A 33 -20.60 -1.20 3.81
CA SER A 33 -20.09 -1.37 2.45
C SER A 33 -18.59 -1.55 2.42
N LYS A 34 -18.10 -2.17 1.34
CA LYS A 34 -16.67 -2.20 1.03
C LYS A 34 -16.34 -1.01 0.16
N VAL A 35 -15.32 -0.26 0.57
CA VAL A 35 -14.76 0.85 -0.19
C VAL A 35 -13.38 0.44 -0.67
N THR A 36 -13.10 0.65 -1.96
CA THR A 36 -11.80 0.38 -2.57
C THR A 36 -11.10 1.67 -2.95
N THR A 37 -9.79 1.69 -2.79
CA THR A 37 -8.94 2.80 -3.26
C THR A 37 -8.42 2.58 -4.67
N GLN A 38 -8.68 1.42 -5.28
CA GLN A 38 -8.25 1.13 -6.65
C GLN A 38 -9.11 1.87 -7.71
N PRO A 39 -8.53 2.17 -8.89
CA PRO A 39 -7.15 1.90 -9.29
C PRO A 39 -6.16 2.99 -8.83
N SER A 40 -6.63 4.21 -8.56
CA SER A 40 -5.78 5.40 -8.44
C SER A 40 -5.46 5.81 -7.01
N LEU A 41 -5.59 4.92 -6.04
CA LEU A 41 -5.40 5.18 -4.60
C LEU A 41 -6.26 6.35 -4.10
N GLY A 42 -7.45 6.51 -4.68
CA GLY A 42 -8.38 7.60 -4.37
C GLY A 42 -8.03 8.96 -4.96
N LEU A 43 -7.01 9.09 -5.81
CA LEU A 43 -6.75 10.33 -6.54
C LEU A 43 -7.94 10.63 -7.47
N ILE A 44 -8.48 11.84 -7.38
CA ILE A 44 -9.54 12.33 -8.27
C ILE A 44 -8.90 12.74 -9.58
N ASP A 45 -9.28 12.10 -10.69
CA ASP A 45 -8.75 12.47 -12.00
C ASP A 45 -9.38 13.77 -12.48
N GLN A 46 -8.59 14.84 -12.46
CA GLN A 46 -9.02 16.18 -12.83
C GLN A 46 -7.84 17.01 -13.36
N PRO A 47 -8.14 18.12 -14.07
CA PRO A 47 -7.18 19.19 -14.29
C PRO A 47 -6.61 19.73 -12.97
N TYR A 48 -5.30 19.65 -12.75
CA TYR A 48 -4.66 20.24 -11.56
C TYR A 48 -4.07 21.63 -11.84
N SER A 49 -3.53 21.85 -13.05
CA SER A 49 -3.14 23.17 -13.56
C SER A 49 -3.18 23.21 -15.08
N GLU A 50 -3.30 24.40 -15.67
CA GLU A 50 -3.27 24.60 -17.13
C GLU A 50 -1.97 24.06 -17.77
N THR A 51 -0.86 24.17 -17.02
CA THR A 51 0.49 23.77 -17.43
C THR A 51 0.71 22.26 -17.40
N THR A 52 -0.04 21.52 -16.57
CA THR A 52 0.12 20.06 -16.42
C THR A 52 -0.75 19.24 -17.36
N ASN A 53 -1.79 19.84 -17.95
CA ASN A 53 -2.71 19.16 -18.88
C ASN A 53 -2.30 19.28 -20.35
N THR A 54 -1.48 20.28 -20.71
CA THR A 54 -1.37 20.71 -22.11
C THR A 54 0.04 20.52 -22.65
N GLN A 55 0.31 19.34 -23.22
CA GLN A 55 1.35 19.16 -24.22
C GLN A 55 0.69 18.60 -25.48
N PRO A 56 0.48 19.43 -26.52
CA PRO A 56 -0.27 19.05 -27.73
C PRO A 56 0.32 17.85 -28.47
N ASP A 57 1.62 17.60 -28.31
CA ASP A 57 2.39 16.62 -29.10
C ASP A 57 2.85 15.42 -28.25
N ALA A 58 2.43 15.34 -26.98
CA ALA A 58 2.84 14.29 -26.06
C ALA A 58 1.67 13.35 -25.72
N GLU A 59 1.99 12.08 -25.47
CA GLU A 59 1.04 11.12 -24.92
C GLU A 59 0.35 11.69 -23.66
N PRO A 60 -0.98 11.50 -23.50
CA PRO A 60 -1.70 12.01 -22.36
C PRO A 60 -1.15 11.38 -21.07
N LYS A 61 -0.65 12.23 -20.17
CA LYS A 61 -0.11 11.82 -18.88
C LYS A 61 -1.13 11.06 -18.05
N LYS A 62 -0.68 10.12 -17.23
CA LYS A 62 -1.53 9.46 -16.22
C LYS A 62 -1.92 10.47 -15.13
N PRO A 63 -3.05 10.26 -14.43
CA PRO A 63 -3.51 11.19 -13.38
C PRO A 63 -2.45 11.49 -12.32
N TRP A 64 -1.75 10.46 -11.85
CA TRP A 64 -0.66 10.60 -10.88
C TRP A 64 0.54 11.40 -11.40
N GLU A 65 0.85 11.33 -12.69
CA GLU A 65 1.94 12.09 -13.30
C GLU A 65 1.60 13.57 -13.37
N ARG A 66 0.34 13.91 -13.73
CA ARG A 66 -0.16 15.27 -13.67
C ARG A 66 -0.15 15.82 -12.24
N PHE A 67 -0.65 15.04 -11.29
CA PHE A 67 -0.71 15.47 -9.88
C PHE A 67 0.68 15.69 -9.29
N ALA A 68 1.62 14.77 -9.53
CA ALA A 68 3.01 14.92 -9.06
C ALA A 68 3.71 16.13 -9.69
N ALA A 69 3.40 16.48 -10.95
CA ALA A 69 3.91 17.69 -11.57
C ALA A 69 3.34 18.95 -10.91
N TYR A 70 2.04 18.96 -10.61
CA TYR A 70 1.39 20.06 -9.90
C TYR A 70 1.96 20.29 -8.49
N ILE A 71 2.21 19.23 -7.71
CA ILE A 71 2.85 19.37 -6.39
C ILE A 71 4.28 19.92 -6.49
N ARG A 72 5.01 19.60 -7.57
CA ARG A 72 6.34 20.18 -7.82
C ARG A 72 6.26 21.66 -8.19
N GLU A 73 5.28 22.05 -9.01
CA GLU A 73 5.00 23.45 -9.34
C GLU A 73 4.73 24.26 -8.07
N LEU A 74 3.79 23.80 -7.22
CA LEU A 74 3.47 24.46 -5.94
C LEU A 74 4.68 24.64 -5.01
N ASN A 75 5.55 23.63 -4.92
CA ASN A 75 6.76 23.71 -4.10
C ASN A 75 7.83 24.63 -4.70
N THR A 76 7.88 24.74 -6.04
CA THR A 76 8.80 25.66 -6.74
C THR A 76 8.36 27.12 -6.54
N GLU A 77 7.06 27.37 -6.49
CA GLU A 77 6.50 28.71 -6.28
C GLU A 77 6.58 29.19 -4.82
N ASN A 78 6.75 28.30 -3.85
CA ASN A 78 6.68 28.61 -2.42
C ASN A 78 7.90 28.13 -1.59
N PRO A 79 9.15 28.37 -2.03
CA PRO A 79 10.33 27.69 -1.49
C PRO A 79 10.59 27.96 0.01
N ASP A 80 10.25 29.15 0.51
CA ASP A 80 10.76 29.61 1.80
C ASP A 80 9.76 29.49 2.97
N ARG A 81 8.50 29.09 2.72
CA ARG A 81 7.43 29.17 3.75
C ARG A 81 6.46 28.00 3.80
N VAL A 82 6.23 27.31 2.69
CA VAL A 82 5.23 26.25 2.62
C VAL A 82 5.78 25.08 1.81
N THR A 83 5.67 23.88 2.35
CA THR A 83 6.00 22.65 1.62
C THR A 83 4.74 21.79 1.49
N TYR A 84 4.38 21.47 0.26
CA TYR A 84 3.29 20.57 -0.05
C TYR A 84 3.82 19.14 -0.08
N LYS A 85 3.18 18.26 0.71
CA LYS A 85 3.53 16.85 0.83
C LYS A 85 2.28 16.00 0.63
N VAL A 86 2.44 14.89 -0.08
CA VAL A 86 1.40 13.88 -0.24
C VAL A 86 1.67 12.76 0.75
N LEU A 87 0.72 12.49 1.64
CA LEU A 87 0.77 11.35 2.55
C LEU A 87 -0.38 10.41 2.19
N TYR A 88 -0.03 9.19 1.78
CA TYR A 88 -1.00 8.13 1.56
C TYR A 88 -0.89 7.12 2.72
N LEU A 89 -1.86 7.18 3.63
CA LEU A 89 -1.94 6.31 4.80
C LEU A 89 -3.12 5.37 4.61
N THR A 90 -2.85 4.07 4.53
CA THR A 90 -3.89 3.06 4.37
C THR A 90 -3.75 1.95 5.41
N ARG A 91 -4.88 1.46 5.91
CA ARG A 91 -4.98 0.24 6.71
C ARG A 91 -5.63 -0.82 5.85
N HIS A 92 -5.10 -2.04 5.85
CA HIS A 92 -5.76 -3.13 5.14
C HIS A 92 -7.18 -3.34 5.71
N GLY A 93 -8.16 -3.47 4.81
CA GLY A 93 -9.53 -3.81 5.17
C GLY A 93 -9.70 -5.30 5.48
N LEU A 94 -10.96 -5.73 5.60
CA LEU A 94 -11.31 -7.16 5.75
C LEU A 94 -11.09 -7.90 4.42
N GLY A 95 -9.99 -8.66 4.34
CA GLY A 95 -9.64 -9.49 3.20
C GLY A 95 -10.39 -10.82 3.17
N VAL A 96 -10.32 -11.51 2.03
CA VAL A 96 -10.85 -12.89 1.89
C VAL A 96 -10.27 -13.82 2.95
N HIS A 97 -8.99 -13.66 3.28
CA HIS A 97 -8.32 -14.43 4.32
C HIS A 97 -8.93 -14.21 5.70
N ASN A 98 -9.32 -12.98 6.07
CA ASN A 98 -9.95 -12.71 7.36
C ASN A 98 -11.36 -13.34 7.45
N VAL A 99 -12.12 -13.25 6.35
CA VAL A 99 -13.46 -13.87 6.27
C VAL A 99 -13.35 -15.39 6.35
N PHE A 100 -12.37 -15.97 5.67
CA PHE A 100 -12.20 -17.41 5.64
C PHE A 100 -11.64 -17.95 6.96
N GLU A 101 -10.65 -17.30 7.57
CA GLU A 101 -10.19 -17.62 8.93
C GLU A 101 -11.34 -17.59 9.94
N ALA A 102 -12.19 -16.57 9.89
CA ALA A 102 -13.38 -16.49 10.76
C ALA A 102 -14.38 -17.64 10.48
N LYS A 103 -14.49 -18.09 9.23
CA LYS A 103 -15.39 -19.19 8.83
C LYS A 103 -14.86 -20.56 9.25
N VAL A 104 -13.56 -20.83 9.08
CA VAL A 104 -12.96 -22.14 9.36
C VAL A 104 -12.44 -22.25 10.80
N GLY A 105 -12.30 -21.12 11.49
CA GLY A 105 -11.69 -21.05 12.80
C GLY A 105 -10.16 -21.03 12.71
N LYS A 106 -9.54 -20.36 13.69
CA LYS A 106 -8.09 -20.14 13.73
C LYS A 106 -7.28 -21.45 13.77
N GLU A 107 -7.79 -22.48 14.44
CA GLU A 107 -7.12 -23.78 14.51
C GLU A 107 -7.06 -24.48 13.15
N ALA A 108 -8.20 -24.61 12.46
CA ALA A 108 -8.23 -25.23 11.13
C ALA A 108 -7.47 -24.39 10.10
N TRP A 109 -7.54 -23.06 10.20
CA TRP A 109 -6.74 -22.16 9.37
C TRP A 109 -5.23 -22.43 9.52
N ASN A 110 -4.74 -22.53 10.75
CA ASN A 110 -3.32 -22.77 11.03
C ASN A 110 -2.84 -24.13 10.51
N VAL A 111 -3.67 -25.17 10.56
CA VAL A 111 -3.32 -26.51 10.04
C VAL A 111 -3.20 -26.52 8.52
N SER A 112 -4.08 -25.80 7.81
CA SER A 112 -4.13 -25.83 6.34
C SER A 112 -3.29 -24.75 5.66
N TYR A 113 -3.10 -23.60 6.31
CA TYR A 113 -2.52 -22.39 5.70
C TYR A 113 -1.49 -21.67 6.58
N GLY A 114 -1.31 -22.09 7.84
CA GLY A 114 -0.18 -21.66 8.65
C GLY A 114 1.09 -22.23 8.04
N THR A 115 2.06 -21.38 7.74
CA THR A 115 3.36 -21.77 7.15
C THR A 115 3.95 -22.96 7.91
N PRO A 116 4.51 -23.97 7.22
CA PRO A 116 4.96 -25.20 7.86
C PRO A 116 6.07 -24.87 8.84
N SER A 117 5.93 -25.37 10.06
CA SER A 117 6.95 -25.34 11.10
C SER A 117 8.27 -25.91 10.56
N PHE A 118 9.14 -25.03 10.05
CA PHE A 118 10.55 -25.34 9.87
C PHE A 118 11.20 -25.33 11.25
N HIS A 119 11.08 -26.44 11.95
CA HIS A 119 12.05 -26.85 12.95
C HIS A 119 12.67 -28.15 12.44
N PRO A 120 13.75 -28.12 11.65
CA PRO A 120 14.63 -29.27 11.63
C PRO A 120 15.25 -29.32 13.03
N VAL A 121 14.73 -30.20 13.88
CA VAL A 121 15.55 -30.74 14.95
C VAL A 121 16.63 -31.53 14.23
N TYR A 122 17.80 -30.91 14.04
CA TYR A 122 19.00 -31.65 13.70
C TYR A 122 19.35 -32.49 14.91
N ASP A 123 18.82 -33.70 14.98
CA ASP A 123 19.35 -34.73 15.85
C ASP A 123 20.69 -35.17 15.25
N VAL A 124 21.79 -34.66 15.82
CA VAL A 124 23.16 -35.06 15.44
C VAL A 124 23.47 -36.38 16.13
N THR A 125 22.70 -37.43 15.85
CA THR A 125 23.05 -38.79 16.25
C THR A 125 22.46 -39.87 15.34
N ASP A 126 22.52 -39.72 14.01
CA ASP A 126 22.56 -40.90 13.15
C ASP A 126 23.35 -40.67 11.86
N LYS A 127 24.59 -41.16 11.85
CA LYS A 127 25.38 -41.32 10.64
C LYS A 127 25.08 -42.69 10.03
N THR A 128 23.91 -42.87 9.43
CA THR A 128 23.72 -43.98 8.48
C THR A 128 22.89 -43.56 7.27
N ARG A 129 23.62 -43.36 6.18
CA ARG A 129 23.23 -43.39 4.76
C ARG A 129 21.86 -44.05 4.47
N ALA A 130 20.91 -43.27 3.95
CA ALA A 130 19.84 -43.78 3.09
C ALA A 130 19.54 -42.79 1.95
N THR A 131 19.71 -43.31 0.74
CA THR A 131 19.41 -42.69 -0.56
C THR A 131 17.95 -42.30 -0.67
N GLY A 132 17.66 -41.03 -0.98
CA GLY A 132 16.29 -40.57 -1.23
C GLY A 132 15.78 -40.99 -2.62
N PRO A 133 14.50 -41.35 -2.77
CA PRO A 133 13.91 -41.58 -4.09
C PRO A 133 13.55 -40.25 -4.76
N THR A 134 13.89 -40.14 -6.04
CA THR A 134 13.47 -39.08 -6.96
C THR A 134 11.96 -39.16 -7.17
N SER A 135 11.20 -38.16 -6.71
CA SER A 135 9.77 -38.03 -6.98
C SER A 135 9.54 -37.26 -8.28
N THR A 136 9.13 -37.97 -9.33
CA THR A 136 8.58 -37.40 -10.56
C THR A 136 7.17 -36.88 -10.32
N GLU A 137 6.95 -35.57 -10.48
CA GLU A 137 5.62 -34.95 -10.51
C GLU A 137 4.84 -35.39 -11.75
N THR A 138 3.63 -35.90 -11.56
CA THR A 138 2.63 -36.08 -12.64
C THR A 138 1.47 -35.14 -12.36
N VAL A 139 1.24 -34.19 -13.26
CA VAL A 139 0.11 -33.25 -13.23
C VAL A 139 -1.11 -33.92 -13.89
N PRO A 140 -2.31 -33.94 -13.29
CA PRO A 140 -3.50 -34.42 -13.98
C PRO A 140 -4.14 -33.33 -14.85
N SER A 141 -4.46 -33.69 -16.09
CA SER A 141 -5.27 -32.92 -17.03
C SER A 141 -6.74 -32.93 -16.60
N LEU A 142 -7.36 -31.75 -16.52
CA LEU A 142 -8.81 -31.60 -16.38
C LEU A 142 -9.47 -31.75 -17.74
N GLY A 143 -10.51 -32.58 -17.80
CA GLY A 143 -11.49 -32.64 -18.90
C GLY A 143 -12.72 -31.81 -18.58
#